data_AF-H0SW44-F1
#
_entry.id   AF-H0SW44-F1
#
_cell.length_a   1.000
_cell.length_b   1.000
_cell.length_c   1.000
_cell.angle_alpha   90.00
_cell.angle_beta   90.00
_cell.angle_gamma   90.00
#
_symmetry.space_group_name_H-M   'P 1'
#
loop_
_entity.id
_entity.type
_entity.pdbx_description
1 polymer ?
#
loop_
_entity_poly.entity_id
_entity_poly.type
_entity_poly.pdbx_seq_one_letter_code
_entity_poly.pdbx_strand_id
1 'polypeptide(L)' 'MRYPIETLGEALAEGIVTGHPAMPQFELTPPEINDLLSYLKSLE' A
#
# COMPACT_ATOMS: atom_id res chain seq x y z
N MET A 1 -7.78 1.54 16.09
CA MET A 1 -7.08 0.41 15.45
C MET A 1 -6.03 1.02 14.54
N ARG A 2 -4.74 0.88 14.89
CA ARG A 2 -3.61 1.41 14.10
C ARG A 2 -3.19 0.25 13.20
N TYR A 3 -3.32 0.39 11.88
CA TYR A 3 -2.89 -0.64 10.94
C TYR A 3 -1.36 -0.72 11.01
N PRO A 4 -0.77 -1.85 11.44
CA PRO A 4 0.68 -1.99 11.45
C PRO A 4 1.19 -1.85 10.02
N ILE A 5 2.16 -0.97 9.77
CA ILE A 5 2.72 -0.74 8.43
C ILE A 5 3.20 -2.05 7.80
N GLU A 6 3.69 -2.98 8.62
CA GLU A 6 4.14 -4.32 8.24
C GLU A 6 3.05 -5.17 7.56
N THR A 7 1.78 -4.90 7.86
CA THR A 7 0.62 -5.61 7.29
C THR A 7 0.12 -4.98 5.98
N LEU A 8 0.63 -3.81 5.60
CA LEU A 8 0.17 -3.08 4.42
C LEU A 8 0.80 -3.57 3.11
N GLY A 9 1.92 -4.31 3.17
CA GLY A 9 2.63 -4.77 1.99
C GLY A 9 1.78 -5.66 1.07
N GLU A 10 1.04 -6.61 1.63
CA GLU A 10 0.15 -7.51 0.88
C GLU A 10 -1.01 -6.73 0.23
N ALA A 11 -1.66 -5.83 0.96
CA ALA A 11 -2.75 -5.01 0.44
C ALA A 11 -2.32 -4.04 -0.68
N LEU A 12 -1.05 -3.59 -0.64
CA LEU A 12 -0.47 -2.76 -1.70
C LEU A 12 -0.07 -3.58 -2.93
N ALA A 13 0.36 -4.83 -2.75
CA ALA A 13 0.72 -5.75 -3.82
C ALA A 13 -0.51 -6.29 -4.56
N GLU A 14 -1.57 -6.62 -3.84
CA GLU A 14 -2.83 -7.12 -4.42
C GLU A 14 -3.75 -5.99 -4.93
N GLY A 15 -3.39 -4.74 -4.63
CA GLY A 15 -4.16 -3.55 -4.95
C GLY A 15 -5.21 -3.24 -3.90
N ILE A 16 -5.31 -1.97 -3.52
CA ILE A 16 -6.39 -1.50 -2.64
C ILE A 16 -7.67 -1.50 -3.47
N VAL A 17 -8.52 -2.50 -3.28
CA VAL A 17 -9.86 -2.53 -3.88
C VAL A 17 -10.67 -1.39 -3.26
N THR A 18 -10.78 -0.28 -3.97
CA THR A 18 -11.79 0.72 -3.62
C THR A 18 -13.08 0.30 -4.29
N GLY A 19 -14.19 0.26 -3.54
CA GLY A 19 -15.52 0.04 -4.10
C GLY A 19 -16.01 1.19 -5.01
N HIS A 20 -15.12 2.08 -5.47
CA HIS A 20 -15.44 3.26 -6.25
C HIS A 20 -15.04 3.04 -7.72
N PRO A 21 -16.00 2.91 -8.65
CA PRO A 21 -15.74 2.50 -10.03
C PRO A 21 -14.89 3.46 -10.86
N ALA A 22 -14.56 4.64 -10.34
CA ALA A 22 -13.70 5.63 -11.00
C ALA A 22 -12.24 5.62 -10.51
N MET A 23 -11.87 4.79 -9.52
CA MET A 23 -10.47 4.71 -9.11
C MET A 23 -9.71 3.81 -10.10
N PRO A 24 -8.59 4.28 -10.69
CA PRO A 24 -7.76 3.41 -11.51
C PRO A 24 -7.16 2.30 -10.64
N GLN A 25 -7.29 1.06 -11.09
CA GLN A 25 -6.50 -0.03 -10.56
C GLN A 25 -5.04 0.25 -10.92
N PHE A 26 -4.18 0.42 -9.93
CA PHE A 26 -2.74 0.44 -10.13
C PHE A 26 -2.10 -0.53 -9.14
N GLU A 27 -1.20 -1.34 -9.65
CA GLU A 27 -0.39 -2.27 -8.87
C GLU A 27 0.99 -1.63 -8.69
N LEU A 28 1.51 -1.65 -7.46
CA LEU A 28 2.88 -1.24 -7.21
C LEU A 28 3.79 -2.44 -7.44
N THR A 29 4.94 -2.20 -8.06
CA THR A 29 5.98 -3.21 -8.17
C THR A 29 6.61 -3.48 -6.79
N PRO A 30 7.23 -4.66 -6.57
CA PRO A 30 7.85 -4.97 -5.28
C PRO A 30 8.86 -3.90 -4.78
N PRO A 31 9.69 -3.26 -5.63
CA PRO A 31 10.53 -2.14 -5.21
C PRO A 31 9.72 -0.91 -4.74
N GLU A 32 8.67 -0.52 -5.47
CA GLU A 32 7.84 0.64 -5.11
C GLU A 32 7.09 0.43 -3.80
N ILE A 33 6.65 -0.80 -3.52
CA ILE A 33 6.05 -1.17 -2.23
C ILE A 33 7.07 -0.97 -1.11
N ASN A 34 8.31 -1.42 -1.28
CA ASN A 34 9.35 -1.26 -0.27
C ASN A 34 9.69 0.21 0.00
N ASP A 35 9.75 1.04 -1.05
CA ASP A 35 9.99 2.48 -0.93
C ASP A 35 8.85 3.17 -0.17
N LEU A 36 7.60 2.83 -0.50
CA LEU A 36 6.42 3.37 0.19
C LEU A 36 6.37 2.96 1.66
N LEU A 37 6.63 1.68 1.97
CA LEU A 37 6.69 1.19 3.35
C LEU A 37 7.81 1.88 4.15
N SER A 38 8.95 2.15 3.51
CA SER A 38 10.07 2.87 4.13
C SER A 38 9.71 4.33 4.43
N TYR A 39 9.03 5.01 3.50
CA TYR A 39 8.51 6.35 3.72
C TYR A 39 7.52 6.39 4.89
N LEU A 40 6.55 5.48 4.92
CA LEU A 40 5.56 5.43 6.00
C LEU A 40 6.19 5.21 7.38
N LYS A 41 7.22 4.33 7.48
CA LYS A 41 7.98 4.13 8.71
C LYS A 41 8.72 5.38 9.17
N SER A 42 9.11 6.27 8.25
CA SER A 42 9.79 7.52 8.60
C SER A 42 8.85 8.58 9.22
N LEU A 43 7.53 8.38 9.13
CA LEU A 43 6.51 9.29 9.66
C LEU A 43 6.00 8.88 11.05
N GLU A 44 6.51 7.78 11.62
CA GLU A 44 6.27 7.37 13.01
C GLU A 44 7.04 8.21 14.04
#